data_AF-J0ASV7-F1
#
_entry.id   AF-J0ASV7-F1
#
_cell.length_a   1.000
_cell.length_b   1.000
_cell.length_c   1.000
_cell.angle_alpha   90.00
_cell.angle_beta   90.00
_cell.angle_gamma   90.00
#
_symmetry.space_group_name_H-M   'P 1'
#
loop_
_entity.id
_entity.type
_entity.pdbx_description
1 polymer ?
#
loop_
_entity_poly.entity_id
_entity_poly.type
_entity_poly.pdbx_seq_one_letter_code
_entity_poly.pdbx_strand_id
1 'polypeptide(L)'
;MEIIYQNIEDKISYQMRETTIKNKKNDAFYDENGGIREFLNGSLGANNYEIKNSSAREKCLYENFMQVDSEIEKDTIEESNDTKIIVFGKLPRVEIPVGLNQTYSPDFGYVVENNDKKVLLVVETKGVDKKSELRPEEERKISTAKKFFEALKKQGVNIEYQTKLNDDQLSALINEVLNHKD
;
A
#
# COMPACT_ATOMS: atom_id res chain seq x y z
N MET A 1 18.86 -18.14 -15.13
CA MET A 1 18.15 -16.94 -14.62
C MET A 1 17.36 -17.30 -13.36
N GLU A 2 16.44 -18.26 -13.39
CA GLU A 2 15.65 -18.73 -12.22
C GLU A 2 16.49 -18.94 -10.94
N ILE A 3 17.58 -19.71 -11.02
CA ILE A 3 18.42 -20.07 -9.87
C ILE A 3 19.07 -18.84 -9.22
N ILE A 4 19.41 -17.82 -10.01
CA ILE A 4 20.03 -16.60 -9.48
C ILE A 4 18.99 -15.79 -8.70
N TYR A 5 17.77 -15.66 -9.23
CA TYR A 5 16.68 -14.98 -8.53
C TYR A 5 16.28 -15.70 -7.24
N GLN A 6 16.15 -17.03 -7.28
CA GLN A 6 15.88 -17.82 -6.08
C GLN A 6 16.95 -17.59 -5.01
N ASN A 7 18.23 -17.63 -5.40
CA ASN A 7 19.34 -17.36 -4.49
C ASN A 7 19.31 -15.93 -3.90
N ILE A 8 18.87 -14.93 -4.67
CA ILE A 8 18.70 -13.56 -4.18
C ILE A 8 17.56 -13.54 -3.15
N GLU A 9 16.42 -14.11 -3.51
CA GLU A 9 15.22 -14.16 -2.68
C GLU A 9 15.46 -14.87 -1.32
N ASP A 10 16.34 -15.87 -1.31
CA ASP A 10 16.67 -16.65 -0.11
C ASP A 10 17.73 -15.97 0.78
N LYS A 11 18.51 -15.04 0.23
CA LYS A 11 19.62 -14.37 0.93
C LYS A 11 19.34 -12.92 1.31
N ILE A 12 18.29 -12.31 0.78
CA ILE A 12 17.87 -10.96 1.17
C ILE A 12 17.32 -10.98 2.60
N SER A 13 17.71 -9.98 3.38
CA SER A 13 17.14 -9.70 4.71
C SER A 13 16.86 -8.21 4.85
N TYR A 14 15.94 -7.85 5.74
CA TYR A 14 15.46 -6.48 5.90
C TYR A 14 15.53 -6.04 7.37
N GLN A 15 15.91 -4.78 7.59
CA GLN A 15 15.98 -4.16 8.92
C GLN A 15 15.27 -2.81 8.91
N MET A 16 14.36 -2.61 9.87
CA MET A 16 13.70 -1.31 10.06
C MET A 16 14.66 -0.28 10.66
N ARG A 17 14.57 0.96 10.16
CA ARG A 17 15.22 2.14 10.74
C ARG A 17 14.19 3.24 10.94
N GLU A 18 13.90 3.56 12.19
CA GLU A 18 13.06 4.70 12.53
C GLU A 18 13.77 6.02 12.22
N THR A 19 13.05 6.98 11.62
CA THR A 19 13.56 8.33 11.36
C THR A 19 12.56 9.35 11.88
N THR A 20 13.00 10.24 12.77
CA THR A 20 12.16 11.32 13.31
C THR A 20 12.28 12.57 12.44
N ILE A 21 11.14 13.12 12.00
CA ILE A 21 11.09 14.41 11.30
C ILE A 21 11.44 15.51 12.31
N LYS A 22 12.57 16.18 12.11
CA LYS A 22 13.10 17.19 13.06
C LYS A 22 12.50 18.59 12.84
N ASN A 23 11.93 18.89 11.68
CA ASN A 23 11.45 20.22 11.35
C ASN A 23 9.98 20.17 10.90
N LYS A 24 9.07 20.60 11.79
CA LYS A 24 7.61 20.49 11.61
C LYS A 24 6.97 21.67 10.89
N LYS A 25 7.73 22.71 10.51
CA LYS A 25 7.18 23.86 9.78
C LYS A 25 7.32 23.64 8.28
N ASN A 26 6.23 23.85 7.53
CA ASN A 26 6.18 23.73 6.06
C ASN A 26 6.55 22.35 5.50
N ASP A 27 6.23 21.25 6.20
CA ASP A 27 6.29 19.92 5.61
C ASP A 27 4.91 19.49 5.05
N ALA A 28 4.81 18.27 4.52
CA ALA A 28 3.58 17.75 3.92
C ALA A 28 2.40 17.64 4.92
N PHE A 29 2.66 17.57 6.23
CA PHE A 29 1.68 17.32 7.29
C PHE A 29 1.27 18.59 8.04
N TYR A 30 2.11 19.62 8.06
CA TYR A 30 1.86 20.86 8.81
C TYR A 30 1.68 22.08 7.90
N ASP A 31 0.80 23.00 8.30
CA ASP A 31 0.61 24.29 7.63
C ASP A 31 1.72 25.30 7.99
N GLU A 32 1.64 26.50 7.40
CA GLU A 32 2.59 27.59 7.65
C GLU A 32 2.60 28.09 9.11
N ASN A 33 1.53 27.84 9.85
CA ASN A 33 1.36 28.17 11.26
C ASN A 33 1.75 26.99 12.18
N GLY A 34 2.06 25.81 11.63
CA GLY A 34 2.38 24.59 12.37
C GLY A 34 1.16 23.77 12.81
N GLY A 35 -0.04 24.07 12.29
CA GLY A 35 -1.25 23.26 12.47
C GLY A 35 -1.20 21.99 11.61
N ILE A 36 -1.83 20.91 12.06
CA ILE A 36 -1.94 19.66 11.27
C ILE A 36 -2.92 19.90 10.12
N ARG A 37 -2.52 19.55 8.89
CA ARG A 37 -3.41 19.62 7.73
C ARG A 37 -4.46 18.51 7.79
N GLU A 38 -5.68 18.85 7.41
CA GLU A 38 -6.77 17.88 7.27
C GLU A 38 -6.50 16.89 6.12
N PHE A 39 -5.84 17.36 5.06
CA PHE A 39 -5.44 16.57 3.90
C PHE A 39 -4.00 16.87 3.47
N LEU A 40 -3.34 15.90 2.84
CA LEU A 40 -2.01 16.11 2.27
C LEU A 40 -2.10 16.81 0.90
N ASN A 41 -1.28 17.85 0.69
CA ASN A 41 -1.00 18.37 -0.64
C ASN A 41 -0.11 17.36 -1.39
N GLY A 42 -0.73 16.39 -2.05
CA GLY A 42 -0.01 15.47 -2.93
C GLY A 42 0.68 16.27 -4.04
N SER A 43 1.90 15.89 -4.41
CA SER A 43 2.47 16.28 -5.71
C SER A 43 1.65 15.58 -6.79
N LEU A 44 0.49 16.15 -7.10
CA LEU A 44 -0.48 15.62 -8.04
C LEU A 44 0.18 15.58 -9.43
N GLY A 45 0.54 14.38 -9.88
CA GLY A 45 1.05 14.14 -11.22
C GLY A 45 0.00 14.43 -12.29
N ALA A 46 0.29 14.10 -13.55
CA ALA A 46 -0.60 14.41 -14.67
C ALA A 46 -1.92 13.61 -14.69
N ASN A 47 -1.97 12.43 -14.04
CA ASN A 47 -3.08 11.48 -14.14
C ASN A 47 -3.88 11.37 -12.82
N ASN A 48 -4.54 12.46 -12.45
CA ASN A 48 -5.36 12.47 -11.23
C ASN A 48 -6.77 11.96 -11.54
N TYR A 49 -7.21 11.00 -10.74
CA TYR A 49 -8.57 10.48 -10.73
C TYR A 49 -9.36 11.13 -9.59
N GLU A 50 -10.51 11.71 -9.92
CA GLU A 50 -11.46 12.24 -8.93
C GLU A 50 -12.24 11.10 -8.30
N ILE A 51 -12.16 10.97 -6.97
CA ILE A 51 -12.86 9.94 -6.21
C ILE A 51 -14.36 10.27 -6.24
N LYS A 52 -15.16 9.42 -6.88
CA LYS A 52 -16.60 9.66 -7.04
C LYS A 52 -17.39 9.23 -5.82
N ASN A 53 -17.00 8.13 -5.18
CA ASN A 53 -17.63 7.64 -3.97
C ASN A 53 -17.34 8.57 -2.78
N SER A 54 -18.38 9.19 -2.21
CA SER A 54 -18.25 10.12 -1.09
C SER A 54 -17.70 9.45 0.17
N SER A 55 -18.10 8.20 0.44
CA SER A 55 -17.63 7.43 1.61
C SER A 55 -16.16 7.03 1.49
N ALA A 56 -15.66 6.84 0.27
CA ALA A 56 -14.23 6.65 0.03
C ALA A 56 -13.47 7.97 0.19
N ARG A 57 -13.98 9.07 -0.37
CA ARG A 57 -13.37 10.40 -0.25
C ARG A 57 -13.15 10.83 1.20
N GLU A 58 -14.15 10.62 2.07
CA GLU A 58 -14.04 10.91 3.51
C GLU A 58 -12.91 10.14 4.23
N LYS A 59 -12.49 9.00 3.68
CA LYS A 59 -11.42 8.16 4.23
C LYS A 59 -10.08 8.37 3.51
N CYS A 60 -10.04 9.18 2.46
CA CYS A 60 -8.84 9.40 1.69
C CYS A 60 -7.90 10.37 2.42
N LEU A 61 -6.61 10.05 2.46
CA LEU A 61 -5.57 10.90 3.03
C LEU A 61 -5.32 12.18 2.21
N TYR A 62 -5.74 12.17 0.95
CA TYR A 62 -5.70 13.29 0.01
C TYR A 62 -7.10 13.86 -0.17
N GLU A 63 -7.24 15.14 -0.56
CA GLU A 63 -8.54 15.83 -0.65
C GLU A 63 -9.60 15.04 -1.43
N ASN A 64 -9.56 15.08 -2.78
CA ASN A 64 -10.59 14.47 -3.63
C ASN A 64 -10.02 13.69 -4.81
N PHE A 65 -8.70 13.70 -4.97
CA PHE A 65 -8.02 13.16 -6.13
C PHE A 65 -6.84 12.29 -5.71
N MET A 66 -6.60 11.24 -6.50
CA MET A 66 -5.39 10.42 -6.38
C MET A 66 -4.81 10.15 -7.75
N GLN A 67 -3.48 10.06 -7.81
CA GLN A 67 -2.82 9.59 -9.02
C GLN A 67 -3.15 8.11 -9.22
N VAL A 68 -3.50 7.74 -10.45
CA VAL A 68 -3.73 6.33 -10.84
C VAL A 68 -2.95 6.00 -12.09
N ASP A 69 -2.44 4.77 -12.16
CA ASP A 69 -1.67 4.27 -13.29
C ASP A 69 -2.44 3.20 -14.09
N SER A 70 -3.56 2.70 -13.56
CA SER A 70 -4.37 1.64 -14.15
C SER A 70 -5.87 1.74 -13.82
N GLU A 71 -6.72 0.95 -14.49
CA GLU A 71 -8.16 0.91 -14.19
C GLU A 71 -8.45 0.22 -12.85
N ILE A 72 -7.78 -0.89 -12.55
CA ILE A 72 -7.95 -1.60 -11.27
C ILE A 72 -7.63 -0.71 -10.06
N GLU A 73 -6.69 0.24 -10.18
CA GLU A 73 -6.44 1.23 -9.13
C GLU A 73 -7.66 2.13 -8.89
N LYS A 74 -8.32 2.59 -9.96
CA LYS A 74 -9.54 3.39 -9.82
C LYS A 74 -10.65 2.59 -9.16
N ASP A 75 -10.85 1.35 -9.60
CA ASP A 75 -11.85 0.46 -9.01
C ASP A 75 -11.57 0.23 -7.52
N THR A 76 -10.31 -0.02 -7.17
CA THR A 76 -9.87 -0.20 -5.77
C THR A 76 -10.12 1.05 -4.93
N ILE A 77 -9.92 2.26 -5.49
CA ILE A 77 -10.24 3.53 -4.82
C ILE A 77 -11.75 3.64 -4.57
N GLU A 78 -12.59 3.32 -5.55
CA GLU A 78 -14.05 3.39 -5.41
C GLU A 78 -14.62 2.32 -4.45
N GLU A 79 -13.95 1.16 -4.34
CA GLU A 79 -14.21 0.11 -3.35
C GLU A 79 -13.78 0.50 -1.93
N SER A 80 -12.99 1.55 -1.73
CA SER A 80 -12.40 1.96 -0.44
C SER A 80 -13.40 2.64 0.51
N ASN A 81 -14.61 2.11 0.60
CA ASN A 81 -15.73 2.64 1.37
C ASN A 81 -16.10 1.79 2.61
N ASP A 82 -15.46 0.62 2.82
CA ASP A 82 -15.74 -0.27 3.95
C ASP A 82 -15.58 0.48 5.29
N THR A 83 -16.52 0.26 6.19
CA THR A 83 -16.55 0.85 7.55
C THR A 83 -15.32 0.51 8.39
N LYS A 84 -14.59 -0.56 8.07
CA LYS A 84 -13.36 -0.97 8.76
C LYS A 84 -12.15 -0.18 8.31
N ILE A 85 -12.24 0.58 7.23
CA ILE A 85 -11.18 1.48 6.78
C ILE A 85 -11.28 2.78 7.58
N ILE A 86 -10.20 3.15 8.26
CA ILE A 86 -10.08 4.43 8.96
C ILE A 86 -9.58 5.49 7.98
N VAL A 87 -8.50 5.17 7.29
CA VAL A 87 -7.84 6.05 6.32
C VAL A 87 -7.10 5.22 5.29
N PHE A 88 -7.02 5.72 4.07
CA PHE A 88 -6.20 5.13 3.02
C PHE A 88 -5.59 6.16 2.08
N GLY A 89 -4.62 5.74 1.30
CA GLY A 89 -4.07 6.55 0.22
C GLY A 89 -3.07 5.77 -0.61
N LYS A 90 -2.74 6.31 -1.80
CA LYS A 90 -1.61 5.81 -2.59
C LYS A 90 -0.33 6.01 -1.81
N LEU A 91 0.50 4.99 -1.71
CA LEU A 91 1.78 5.09 -1.03
C LEU A 91 2.72 5.99 -1.87
N PRO A 92 3.57 6.80 -1.22
CA PRO A 92 4.64 7.47 -1.93
C PRO A 92 5.51 6.43 -2.61
N ARG A 93 6.24 6.79 -3.67
CA ARG A 93 7.19 5.87 -4.29
C ARG A 93 8.24 5.45 -3.25
N VAL A 94 8.09 4.24 -2.73
CA VAL A 94 9.05 3.60 -1.82
C VAL A 94 9.91 2.69 -2.68
N GLU A 95 11.22 2.76 -2.51
CA GLU A 95 12.15 1.90 -3.24
C GLU A 95 12.44 0.63 -2.45
N ILE A 96 11.52 -0.35 -2.47
CA ILE A 96 11.79 -1.67 -1.88
C ILE A 96 12.72 -2.43 -2.84
N PRO A 97 13.93 -2.84 -2.42
CA PRO A 97 14.86 -3.52 -3.30
C PRO A 97 14.38 -4.94 -3.57
N VAL A 98 14.24 -5.29 -4.85
CA VAL A 98 13.80 -6.62 -5.31
C VAL A 98 14.91 -7.42 -6.03
N GLY A 99 16.15 -6.91 -5.97
CA GLY A 99 17.33 -7.52 -6.60
C GLY A 99 17.72 -6.87 -7.94
N LEU A 100 18.97 -7.06 -8.36
CA LEU A 100 19.53 -6.55 -9.63
C LEU A 100 19.25 -5.05 -9.89
N ASN A 101 19.38 -4.20 -8.85
CA ASN A 101 19.10 -2.76 -8.88
C ASN A 101 17.66 -2.38 -9.28
N GLN A 102 16.72 -3.32 -9.23
CA GLN A 102 15.31 -3.03 -9.39
C GLN A 102 14.68 -2.70 -8.04
N THR A 103 13.72 -1.78 -8.10
CA THR A 103 12.92 -1.37 -6.95
C THR A 103 11.45 -1.64 -7.22
N TYR A 104 10.70 -1.78 -6.14
CA TYR A 104 9.27 -2.03 -6.12
C TYR A 104 8.63 -1.02 -5.17
N SER A 105 7.54 -0.41 -5.60
CA SER A 105 6.70 0.44 -4.77
C SER A 105 5.28 -0.13 -4.80
N PRO A 106 4.69 -0.47 -3.65
CA PRO A 106 3.30 -0.87 -3.58
C PRO A 106 2.36 0.29 -3.91
N ASP A 107 1.14 -0.04 -4.34
CA ASP A 107 0.13 0.93 -4.73
C ASP A 107 -0.48 1.65 -3.52
N PHE A 108 -1.12 0.93 -2.61
CA PHE A 108 -1.96 1.55 -1.57
C PHE A 108 -1.57 1.14 -0.16
N GLY A 109 -1.81 2.05 0.77
CA GLY A 109 -1.75 1.82 2.20
C GLY A 109 -3.10 2.12 2.84
N TYR A 110 -3.54 1.22 3.71
CA TYR A 110 -4.80 1.32 4.45
C TYR A 110 -4.51 1.14 5.93
N VAL A 111 -5.13 1.96 6.76
CA VAL A 111 -5.28 1.65 8.18
C VAL A 111 -6.67 1.06 8.36
N VAL A 112 -6.72 -0.22 8.71
CA VAL A 112 -7.98 -0.94 8.92
C VAL A 112 -8.10 -1.44 10.34
N GLU A 113 -9.32 -1.42 10.88
CA GLU A 113 -9.57 -1.90 12.24
C GLU A 113 -10.89 -2.64 12.39
N ASN A 114 -10.92 -3.52 13.39
CA ASN A 114 -12.12 -4.03 14.02
C ASN A 114 -12.00 -3.82 15.54
N ASN A 115 -12.95 -4.33 16.32
CA ASN A 115 -12.98 -4.13 17.78
C ASN A 115 -11.70 -4.55 18.51
N ASP A 116 -10.94 -5.50 17.96
CA ASP A 116 -9.84 -6.16 18.66
C ASP A 116 -8.46 -5.92 18.00
N LYS A 117 -8.44 -5.38 16.77
CA LYS A 117 -7.25 -5.36 15.92
C LYS A 117 -7.23 -4.13 15.03
N LYS A 118 -6.06 -3.47 14.96
CA LYS A 118 -5.77 -2.36 14.04
C LYS A 118 -4.50 -2.65 13.26
N VAL A 119 -4.61 -2.75 11.94
CA VAL A 119 -3.55 -3.21 11.02
C VAL A 119 -3.24 -2.15 9.98
N LEU A 120 -1.96 -1.99 9.67
CA LEU A 120 -1.53 -1.33 8.44
C LEU A 120 -1.58 -2.35 7.30
N LEU A 121 -2.54 -2.23 6.40
CA LEU A 121 -2.67 -3.10 5.23
C LEU A 121 -2.07 -2.41 4.01
N VAL A 122 -1.06 -3.05 3.41
CA VAL A 122 -0.48 -2.65 2.13
C VAL A 122 -1.11 -3.49 1.03
N VAL A 123 -1.63 -2.82 -0.02
CA VAL A 123 -2.29 -3.48 -1.14
C VAL A 123 -1.55 -3.17 -2.44
N GLU A 124 -1.15 -4.23 -3.13
CA GLU A 124 -0.66 -4.19 -4.51
C GLU A 124 -1.79 -4.56 -5.47
N THR A 125 -2.03 -3.76 -6.50
CA THR A 125 -3.05 -4.07 -7.51
C THR A 125 -2.43 -4.69 -8.77
N LYS A 126 -3.10 -5.67 -9.34
CA LYS A 126 -2.71 -6.31 -10.60
C LYS A 126 -3.94 -6.51 -11.47
N GLY A 127 -3.95 -5.88 -12.64
CA GLY A 127 -5.06 -5.93 -13.60
C GLY A 127 -5.17 -7.26 -14.35
N VAL A 128 -5.05 -8.38 -13.65
CA VAL A 128 -5.24 -9.75 -14.16
C VAL A 128 -6.32 -10.44 -13.35
N ASP A 129 -6.96 -11.46 -13.91
CA ASP A 129 -8.06 -12.15 -13.22
C ASP A 129 -7.51 -13.26 -12.33
N LYS A 130 -6.38 -13.85 -12.71
CA LYS A 130 -5.76 -14.98 -11.99
C LYS A 130 -4.27 -14.78 -11.78
N LYS A 131 -3.75 -15.31 -10.67
CA LYS A 131 -2.30 -15.30 -10.36
C LYS A 131 -1.45 -15.94 -11.47
N SER A 132 -1.96 -16.94 -12.17
CA SER A 132 -1.26 -17.61 -13.29
C SER A 132 -1.05 -16.72 -14.51
N GLU A 133 -1.74 -15.58 -14.58
CA GLU A 133 -1.65 -14.61 -15.68
C GLU A 133 -0.63 -13.49 -15.40
N LEU A 134 -0.06 -13.46 -14.18
CA LEU A 134 1.00 -12.54 -13.83
C LEU A 134 2.21 -12.79 -14.73
N ARG A 135 2.83 -11.69 -15.19
CA ARG A 135 4.12 -11.81 -15.88
C ARG A 135 5.16 -12.33 -14.88
N PRO A 136 6.15 -13.14 -15.30
CA PRO A 136 7.17 -13.67 -14.39
C PRO A 136 7.92 -12.59 -13.59
N GLU A 137 8.07 -11.38 -14.16
CA GLU A 137 8.64 -10.22 -13.47
C GLU A 137 7.75 -9.66 -12.36
N GLU A 138 6.42 -9.68 -12.54
CA GLU A 138 5.45 -9.21 -11.55
C GLU A 138 5.40 -10.19 -10.38
N GLU A 139 5.33 -11.49 -10.68
CA GLU A 139 5.36 -12.55 -9.67
C GLU A 139 6.61 -12.45 -8.78
N ARG A 140 7.78 -12.24 -9.38
CA ARG A 140 9.05 -12.06 -8.65
C ARG A 140 9.05 -10.83 -7.74
N LYS A 141 8.55 -9.70 -8.24
CA LYS A 141 8.43 -8.46 -7.46
C LYS A 141 7.50 -8.65 -6.28
N ILE A 142 6.34 -9.25 -6.51
CA ILE A 142 5.33 -9.54 -5.48
C ILE A 142 5.89 -10.50 -4.42
N SER A 143 6.59 -11.58 -4.82
CA SER A 143 7.19 -12.52 -3.87
C SER A 143 8.23 -11.85 -2.97
N THR A 144 9.08 -11.00 -3.56
CA THR A 144 10.11 -10.29 -2.81
C THR A 144 9.51 -9.26 -1.87
N ALA A 145 8.51 -8.50 -2.33
CA ALA A 145 7.75 -7.57 -1.49
C ALA A 145 7.06 -8.28 -0.33
N LYS A 146 6.48 -9.46 -0.56
CA LYS A 146 5.87 -10.27 0.50
C LYS A 146 6.90 -10.61 1.58
N LYS A 147 8.10 -11.07 1.21
CA LYS A 147 9.19 -11.32 2.17
C LYS A 147 9.62 -10.06 2.93
N PHE A 148 9.62 -8.90 2.28
CA PHE A 148 9.88 -7.61 2.94
C PHE A 148 8.87 -7.33 4.05
N PHE A 149 7.58 -7.40 3.75
CA PHE A 149 6.53 -7.12 4.73
C PHE A 149 6.44 -8.21 5.82
N GLU A 150 6.70 -9.47 5.49
CA GLU A 150 6.84 -10.53 6.50
C GLU A 150 8.01 -10.28 7.46
N ALA A 151 9.13 -9.75 6.98
CA ALA A 151 10.25 -9.37 7.83
C ALA A 151 9.89 -8.21 8.76
N LEU A 152 9.12 -7.22 8.27
CA LEU A 152 8.59 -6.13 9.11
C LEU A 152 7.62 -6.65 10.17
N LYS A 153 6.72 -7.57 9.80
CA LYS A 153 5.79 -8.22 10.74
C LYS A 153 6.55 -8.96 11.84
N LYS A 154 7.60 -9.71 11.49
CA LYS A 154 8.49 -10.38 12.47
C LYS A 154 9.24 -9.43 13.40
N GLN A 155 9.43 -8.17 13.00
CA GLN A 155 10.02 -7.11 13.83
C GLN A 155 9.00 -6.43 14.74
N GLY A 156 7.75 -6.92 14.79
CA GLY A 156 6.70 -6.44 15.69
C GLY A 156 5.81 -5.34 15.09
N VAL A 157 5.93 -5.04 13.80
CA VAL A 157 5.03 -4.12 13.12
C VAL A 157 3.72 -4.84 12.80
N ASN A 158 2.57 -4.29 13.19
CA ASN A 158 1.27 -4.85 12.82
C ASN A 158 0.89 -4.46 11.38
N ILE A 159 1.57 -5.08 10.42
CA ILE A 159 1.45 -4.82 8.99
C ILE A 159 1.11 -6.10 8.24
N GLU A 160 0.24 -5.98 7.24
CA GLU A 160 -0.08 -7.07 6.30
C GLU A 160 0.11 -6.58 4.87
N TYR A 161 0.48 -7.50 3.98
CA TYR A 161 0.65 -7.22 2.56
C TYR A 161 -0.21 -8.18 1.75
N GLN A 162 -1.07 -7.61 0.90
CA GLN A 162 -1.99 -8.36 0.04
C GLN A 162 -1.86 -7.91 -1.41
N THR A 163 -2.13 -8.83 -2.33
CA THR A 163 -2.27 -8.52 -3.75
C THR A 163 -3.75 -8.63 -4.12
N LYS A 164 -4.31 -7.57 -4.71
CA LYS A 164 -5.67 -7.53 -5.24
C LYS A 164 -5.64 -7.72 -6.76
N LEU A 165 -6.33 -8.75 -7.23
CA LEU A 165 -6.60 -9.01 -8.65
C LEU A 165 -7.94 -8.39 -9.08
N ASN A 166 -8.27 -8.45 -10.38
CA ASN A 166 -9.54 -7.91 -10.89
C ASN A 166 -10.77 -8.53 -10.20
N ASP A 167 -10.74 -9.84 -10.00
CA ASP A 167 -11.84 -10.60 -9.42
C ASP A 167 -11.90 -10.50 -7.88
N ASP A 168 -10.88 -9.93 -7.24
CA ASP A 168 -10.84 -9.77 -5.78
C ASP A 168 -11.64 -8.54 -5.34
N GLN A 169 -12.34 -8.66 -4.22
CA GLN A 169 -12.99 -7.54 -3.55
C GLN A 169 -12.10 -7.02 -2.42
N LEU A 170 -11.87 -5.72 -2.33
CA LEU A 170 -11.05 -5.11 -1.28
C LEU A 170 -11.58 -5.45 0.13
N SER A 171 -12.91 -5.44 0.30
CA SER A 171 -13.57 -5.78 1.56
C SER A 171 -13.29 -7.23 2.00
N ALA A 172 -13.15 -8.17 1.07
CA ALA A 172 -12.79 -9.55 1.38
C ALA A 172 -11.36 -9.64 1.92
N LEU A 173 -10.40 -8.95 1.28
CA LEU A 173 -9.01 -8.87 1.74
C LEU A 173 -8.90 -8.26 3.14
N ILE A 174 -9.66 -7.18 3.40
CA ILE A 174 -9.71 -6.53 4.72
C ILE A 174 -10.24 -7.50 5.78
N ASN A 175 -11.33 -8.23 5.47
CA ASN A 175 -11.90 -9.21 6.39
C ASN A 175 -10.94 -10.38 6.66
N GLU A 176 -10.20 -10.85 5.67
CA GLU A 176 -9.18 -11.89 5.85
C GLU A 176 -8.11 -11.42 6.84
N VAL A 177 -7.56 -10.23 6.63
CA VAL A 177 -6.52 -9.63 7.47
C VAL A 177 -6.98 -9.41 8.92
N LEU A 178 -8.20 -8.90 9.09
CA LEU A 178 -8.73 -8.58 10.42
C LEU A 178 -9.19 -9.82 11.21
N ASN A 179 -9.58 -10.90 10.53
CA ASN A 179 -10.05 -12.13 11.18
C ASN A 179 -8.99 -13.24 11.27
N HIS A 180 -7.83 -13.06 10.64
CA HIS A 180 -6.71 -13.99 10.78
C HIS A 180 -6.23 -14.00 12.23
N LYS A 181 -6.31 -15.18 12.87
CA LYS A 181 -5.72 -15.45 14.19
C LYS A 181 -4.25 -15.82 13.98
N ASP A 182 -3.36 -15.07 14.62
CA ASP A 182 -1.92 -15.38 14.63
C ASP A 182 -1.62 -16.72 15.33
#